data_AF-A0A2N6UF17-F1
#
_entry.id   AF-A0A2N6UF17-F1
#
_cell.length_a   1.000
_cell.length_b   1.000
_cell.length_c   1.000
_cell.angle_alpha   90.00
_cell.angle_beta   90.00
_cell.angle_gamma   90.00
#
_symmetry.space_group_name_H-M   'P 1'
#
loop_
_entity.id
_entity.type
_entity.pdbx_description
1 polymer ?
#
loop_
_entity_poly.entity_id
_entity_poly.type
_entity_poly.pdbx_seq_one_letter_code
_entity_poly.pdbx_strand_id
1 'polypeptide(L)'
;MNNFINITLQLKDENIIFDTKNVVEEKKFNNRLSLFYHAKLEVNPQYCPACGCIKEGHNIVKNGTKTSRITLTKVSGLPAYLVLRKQRYYCKECASYFTAKSAVVGENCFISKRVKRMVMDLATESLTLKHMAETCNISDHTVQRVIDGVGDDLKPSIFDPLPEHIAFDEFKGVKNTEGNMSFIFIDNTSSQIVDILSDRKKVHLRDYFLAYPLKTRQRVKTVTMDMYTPYMEIVQELFPNAKIIIDRFHLVQALNRELNKLRVAVMNEFRNSDHRLYNKYKSYWRLFLTPRENLDTWHYQSFKLFDWLTNTGGIVEYLLDKNPMLKATYNIVHNLREALQENDSEAFLTQLAHTKLAIIPNGLKRVLRTFIKLQRFIGNTFKYKHLTNGRIEGLNNKIKVLKRIAYGYRNFQNFRTRILLTNKLYLNGLPITQAA
;
A
#
# COMPACT_ATOMS: atom_id res chain seq x y z
N MET A 1 -5.63 -26.25 38.18
CA MET A 1 -4.43 -25.52 37.73
C MET A 1 -4.23 -25.59 36.21
N ASN A 2 -4.29 -26.79 35.57
CA ASN A 2 -4.17 -26.93 34.11
C ASN A 2 -5.12 -26.04 33.30
N ASN A 3 -6.40 -25.94 33.70
CA ASN A 3 -7.37 -25.14 32.95
C ASN A 3 -7.01 -23.63 32.92
N PHE A 4 -6.60 -23.07 34.06
CA PHE A 4 -6.18 -21.66 34.15
C PHE A 4 -4.97 -21.34 33.26
N ILE A 5 -3.95 -22.20 33.27
CA ILE A 5 -2.75 -22.02 32.44
C ILE A 5 -3.08 -22.18 30.96
N ASN A 6 -3.89 -23.18 30.59
CA ASN A 6 -4.34 -23.37 29.22
C ASN A 6 -5.12 -22.14 28.71
N ILE A 7 -6.04 -21.60 29.51
CA ILE A 7 -6.79 -20.39 29.17
C ILE A 7 -5.85 -19.19 29.01
N THR A 8 -4.96 -18.97 29.97
CA THR A 8 -4.05 -17.81 29.98
C THR A 8 -3.06 -17.83 28.81
N LEU A 9 -2.52 -19.00 28.49
CA LEU A 9 -1.59 -19.21 27.36
C LEU A 9 -2.32 -19.46 26.03
N GLN A 10 -3.66 -19.47 26.03
CA GLN A 10 -4.53 -19.83 24.90
C GLN A 10 -4.16 -21.17 24.24
N LEU A 11 -3.79 -22.17 25.05
CA LEU A 11 -3.52 -23.53 24.60
C LEU A 11 -4.85 -24.31 24.58
N LYS A 12 -5.30 -24.67 23.38
CA LYS A 12 -6.58 -25.39 23.17
C LYS A 12 -6.44 -26.91 23.11
N ASP A 13 -5.22 -27.44 23.21
CA ASP A 13 -4.96 -28.87 23.12
C ASP A 13 -5.11 -29.51 24.51
N GLU A 14 -6.21 -30.23 24.71
CA GLU A 14 -6.56 -30.87 25.99
C GLU A 14 -5.59 -31.98 26.39
N ASN A 15 -4.81 -32.50 25.44
CA ASN A 15 -3.83 -33.55 25.69
C ASN A 15 -2.51 -33.03 26.31
N ILE A 16 -2.40 -31.71 26.50
CA ILE A 16 -1.25 -31.09 27.17
C ILE A 16 -1.52 -31.07 28.67
N ILE A 17 -0.69 -31.81 29.41
CA ILE A 17 -0.77 -31.93 30.86
C ILE A 17 0.48 -31.29 31.43
N PHE A 18 0.33 -30.21 32.20
CA PHE A 18 1.47 -29.59 32.88
C PHE A 18 1.98 -30.46 34.01
N ASP A 19 3.28 -30.39 34.27
CA ASP A 19 3.93 -31.13 35.35
C ASP A 19 3.41 -30.66 36.71
N THR A 20 3.25 -31.55 37.69
CA THR A 20 2.69 -31.22 39.01
C THR A 20 3.68 -30.48 39.92
N LYS A 21 4.98 -30.62 39.66
CA LYS A 21 6.07 -29.88 40.32
C LYS A 21 6.82 -29.10 39.25
N ASN A 22 7.24 -27.87 39.57
CA ASN A 22 7.95 -26.98 38.64
C ASN A 22 7.19 -26.72 37.33
N VAL A 23 5.87 -26.46 37.44
CA VAL A 23 4.98 -26.10 36.32
C VAL A 23 5.58 -24.97 35.48
N VAL A 24 6.09 -23.94 36.16
CA VAL A 24 6.75 -22.78 35.57
C VAL A 24 8.09 -22.59 36.27
N GLU A 25 9.13 -22.43 35.47
CA GLU A 25 10.48 -22.11 35.92
C GLU A 25 10.89 -20.76 35.31
N GLU A 26 11.27 -19.82 36.16
CA GLU A 26 11.85 -18.56 35.72
C GLU A 26 13.37 -18.69 35.70
N LYS A 27 13.99 -18.47 34.52
CA LYS A 27 15.45 -18.51 34.38
C LYS A 27 15.97 -17.57 33.32
N LYS A 28 17.25 -17.20 33.42
CA LYS A 28 17.95 -16.45 32.38
C LYS A 28 18.22 -17.35 31.18
N PHE A 29 17.76 -16.95 30.01
CA PHE A 29 18.04 -17.58 28.73
C PHE A 29 18.39 -16.48 27.70
N ASN A 30 19.52 -16.63 26.99
CA ASN A 30 20.06 -15.60 26.11
C ASN A 30 20.14 -14.20 26.78
N ASN A 31 20.65 -14.14 28.01
CA ASN A 31 20.76 -12.93 28.84
C ASN A 31 19.43 -12.22 29.15
N ARG A 32 18.29 -12.90 28.99
CA ARG A 32 16.96 -12.38 29.34
C ARG A 32 16.27 -13.30 30.34
N LEU A 33 15.66 -12.72 31.36
CA LEU A 33 14.76 -13.43 32.25
C LEU A 33 13.59 -13.99 31.43
N SER A 34 13.32 -15.29 31.54
CA SER A 34 12.38 -16.00 30.68
C SER A 34 11.59 -17.04 31.48
N LEU A 35 10.35 -17.29 31.07
CA LEU A 35 9.44 -18.24 31.68
C LEU A 35 9.43 -19.55 30.87
N PHE A 36 9.65 -20.67 31.55
CA PHE A 36 9.62 -22.02 30.98
C PHE A 36 8.49 -22.81 31.60
N TYR A 37 7.48 -23.13 30.80
CA TYR A 37 6.35 -23.96 31.19
C TYR A 37 6.63 -25.41 30.83
N HIS A 38 6.61 -26.32 31.81
CA HIS A 38 6.94 -27.73 31.61
C HIS A 38 5.67 -28.57 31.53
N ALA A 39 5.54 -29.33 30.43
CA ALA A 39 4.36 -30.16 30.19
C ALA A 39 4.70 -31.45 29.43
N LYS A 40 3.82 -32.44 29.54
CA LYS A 40 3.82 -33.66 28.73
C LYS A 40 2.61 -33.68 27.80
N LEU A 41 2.81 -34.26 26.61
CA LEU A 41 1.77 -34.50 25.64
C LEU A 41 1.37 -35.97 25.69
N GLU A 42 0.17 -36.26 26.21
CA GLU A 42 -0.38 -37.62 26.31
C GLU A 42 -1.48 -37.81 25.27
N VAL A 43 -1.07 -38.20 24.06
CA VAL A 43 -2.01 -38.55 22.99
C VAL A 43 -1.95 -40.05 22.77
N ASN A 44 -3.07 -40.76 22.92
CA ASN A 44 -3.15 -42.17 22.56
C ASN A 44 -3.47 -42.30 21.05
N PRO A 45 -2.51 -42.73 20.20
CA PRO A 45 -2.77 -42.87 18.77
C PRO A 45 -3.73 -44.02 18.51
N GLN A 46 -4.69 -43.81 17.62
CA GLN A 46 -5.65 -44.84 17.20
C GLN A 46 -5.15 -45.67 16.01
N TYR A 47 -4.17 -45.16 15.27
CA TYR A 47 -3.60 -45.82 14.10
C TYR A 47 -2.13 -45.42 13.89
N CYS A 48 -1.41 -46.21 13.08
CA CYS A 48 -0.08 -45.85 12.62
C CYS A 48 -0.17 -44.88 11.42
N PRO A 49 0.45 -43.69 11.47
CA PRO A 49 0.41 -42.75 10.34
C PRO A 49 1.23 -43.20 9.12
N ALA A 50 2.08 -44.24 9.24
CA ALA A 50 2.91 -44.72 8.14
C ALA A 50 2.24 -45.85 7.34
N CYS A 51 1.65 -46.86 8.01
CA CYS A 51 1.02 -48.01 7.35
C CYS A 51 -0.51 -48.08 7.52
N GLY A 52 -1.10 -47.21 8.35
CA GLY A 52 -2.55 -47.20 8.59
C GLY A 52 -3.08 -48.27 9.55
N CYS A 53 -2.24 -49.15 10.11
CA CYS A 53 -2.73 -50.20 11.02
C CYS A 53 -3.43 -49.60 12.25
N ILE A 54 -4.61 -50.13 12.59
CA ILE A 54 -5.39 -49.72 13.77
C ILE A 54 -4.67 -50.24 15.02
N LYS A 55 -4.68 -49.45 16.10
CA LYS A 55 -4.07 -49.85 17.35
C LYS A 55 -4.88 -50.97 18.01
N GLU A 56 -4.33 -52.18 18.00
CA GLU A 56 -4.90 -53.36 18.65
C GLU A 56 -3.81 -54.12 19.41
N GLY A 57 -4.07 -54.47 20.65
CA GLY A 57 -3.09 -55.11 21.55
C GLY A 57 -1.80 -54.29 21.71
N HIS A 58 -0.67 -54.86 21.32
CA HIS A 58 0.68 -54.28 21.46
C HIS A 58 1.37 -53.99 20.13
N ASN A 59 0.60 -53.76 19.06
CA ASN A 59 1.15 -53.43 17.75
C ASN A 59 1.74 -52.00 17.68
N ILE A 60 1.25 -51.06 18.49
CA ILE A 60 1.82 -49.71 18.66
C ILE A 60 2.25 -49.52 20.11
N VAL A 61 3.57 -49.45 20.33
CA VAL A 61 4.18 -49.36 21.67
C VAL A 61 4.88 -48.02 21.89
N LYS A 62 4.93 -47.58 23.15
CA LYS A 62 5.67 -46.39 23.56
C LYS A 62 7.18 -46.64 23.43
N ASN A 63 7.90 -45.72 22.79
CA ASN A 63 9.35 -45.82 22.57
C ASN A 63 10.08 -44.55 23.04
N GLY A 64 10.05 -44.30 24.35
CA GLY A 64 10.66 -43.11 24.95
C GLY A 64 9.95 -41.79 24.60
N THR A 65 10.58 -40.67 24.95
CA THR A 65 10.00 -39.33 24.74
C THR A 65 10.98 -38.41 24.01
N LYS A 66 10.45 -37.38 23.35
CA LYS A 66 11.22 -36.30 22.72
C LYS A 66 10.76 -34.98 23.29
N THR A 67 11.67 -34.25 23.92
CA THR A 67 11.38 -32.91 24.45
C THR A 67 11.58 -31.87 23.35
N SER A 68 10.63 -30.94 23.22
CA SER A 68 10.70 -29.81 22.28
C SER A 68 10.42 -28.52 23.03
N ARG A 69 11.30 -27.53 22.88
CA ARG A 69 11.05 -26.16 23.37
C ARG A 69 10.30 -25.37 22.31
N ILE A 70 9.07 -25.00 22.61
CA ILE A 70 8.18 -24.27 21.71
C ILE A 70 8.10 -22.81 22.18
N THR A 71 8.39 -21.86 21.30
CA THR A 71 8.23 -20.42 21.60
C THR A 71 6.75 -20.05 21.69
N LEU A 72 6.38 -19.41 22.80
CA LEU A 72 5.06 -18.85 23.07
C LEU A 72 5.06 -17.33 22.94
N THR A 73 3.88 -16.73 22.99
CA THR A 73 3.73 -15.28 23.16
C THR A 73 4.28 -14.85 24.52
N LYS A 74 4.81 -13.63 24.62
CA LYS A 74 5.31 -13.10 25.90
C LYS A 74 4.22 -13.12 26.97
N VAL A 75 4.63 -13.39 28.21
CA VAL A 75 3.75 -13.36 29.39
C VAL A 75 4.33 -12.34 30.35
N SER A 76 3.53 -11.35 30.74
CA SER A 76 3.97 -10.23 31.61
C SER A 76 5.23 -9.52 31.09
N GLY A 77 5.37 -9.40 29.77
CA GLY A 77 6.54 -8.79 29.12
C GLY A 77 7.78 -9.70 29.00
N LEU A 78 7.78 -10.87 29.63
CA LEU A 78 8.89 -11.83 29.59
C LEU A 78 8.74 -12.82 28.41
N PRO A 79 9.85 -13.19 27.74
CA PRO A 79 9.89 -14.35 26.85
C PRO A 79 9.35 -15.61 27.52
N ALA A 80 8.47 -16.33 26.82
CA ALA A 80 7.87 -17.56 27.34
C ALA A 80 8.08 -18.75 26.39
N TYR A 81 8.31 -19.93 26.97
CA TYR A 81 8.55 -21.17 26.24
C TYR A 81 7.77 -22.32 26.85
N LEU A 82 7.20 -23.19 26.02
CA LEU A 82 6.64 -24.47 26.42
C LEU A 82 7.66 -25.57 26.18
N VAL A 83 8.17 -26.18 27.25
CA VAL A 83 9.01 -27.37 27.20
C VAL A 83 8.09 -28.58 27.18
N LEU A 84 7.76 -29.05 25.98
CA LEU A 84 6.78 -30.12 25.77
C LEU A 84 7.48 -31.47 25.57
N ARG A 85 7.32 -32.40 26.50
CA ARG A 85 7.70 -33.81 26.34
C ARG A 85 6.65 -34.53 25.50
N LYS A 86 7.03 -34.92 24.29
CA LYS A 86 6.16 -35.63 23.35
C LYS A 86 6.46 -37.12 23.38
N GLN A 87 5.42 -37.94 23.52
CA GLN A 87 5.56 -39.40 23.46
C GLN A 87 5.95 -39.86 22.05
N ARG A 88 6.95 -40.74 21.95
CA ARG A 88 7.29 -41.44 20.70
C ARG A 88 6.65 -42.82 20.70
N TYR A 89 6.28 -43.28 19.52
CA TYR A 89 5.68 -44.59 19.30
C TYR A 89 6.48 -45.37 18.27
N TYR A 90 6.51 -46.69 18.43
CA TYR A 90 7.03 -47.66 17.48
C TYR A 90 5.90 -48.56 17.03
N CYS A 91 5.75 -48.72 15.72
CA CYS A 91 4.81 -49.65 15.12
C CYS A 91 5.52 -50.97 14.82
N LYS A 92 5.02 -52.07 15.38
CA LYS A 92 5.58 -53.41 15.16
C LYS A 92 5.25 -53.99 13.79
N GLU A 93 4.14 -53.55 13.17
CA GLU A 93 3.71 -54.04 11.85
C GLU A 93 4.62 -53.56 10.71
N CYS A 94 5.02 -52.29 10.72
CA CYS A 94 5.82 -51.68 9.64
C CYS A 94 7.20 -51.18 10.09
N ALA A 95 7.59 -51.50 11.34
CA ALA A 95 8.85 -51.06 11.95
C ALA A 95 9.11 -49.54 11.93
N SER A 96 8.06 -48.72 11.79
CA SER A 96 8.19 -47.26 11.71
C SER A 96 8.09 -46.59 13.08
N TYR A 97 8.63 -45.37 13.17
CA TYR A 97 8.54 -44.52 14.35
C TYR A 97 7.76 -43.25 14.06
N PHE A 98 6.94 -42.82 15.02
CA PHE A 98 6.26 -41.53 14.94
C PHE A 98 6.16 -40.86 16.32
N THR A 99 5.94 -39.55 16.33
CA THR A 99 5.86 -38.75 17.56
C THR A 99 4.45 -38.17 17.69
N ALA A 100 3.94 -38.09 18.92
CA ALA A 100 2.66 -37.43 19.21
C ALA A 100 2.66 -35.98 18.67
N LYS A 101 1.61 -35.64 17.93
CA LYS A 101 1.40 -34.31 17.34
C LYS A 101 0.51 -33.49 18.28
N SER A 102 0.73 -32.18 18.32
CA SER A 102 -0.08 -31.24 19.10
C SER A 102 -0.57 -30.13 18.19
N ALA A 103 -1.79 -29.65 18.41
CA ALA A 103 -2.36 -28.55 17.63
C ALA A 103 -1.63 -27.21 17.84
N VAL A 104 -0.89 -27.08 18.94
CA VAL A 104 -0.17 -25.85 19.35
C VAL A 104 0.95 -25.47 18.37
N VAL A 105 1.59 -26.46 17.73
CA VAL A 105 2.77 -26.26 16.89
C VAL A 105 2.68 -27.10 15.62
N GLY A 106 3.09 -26.54 14.48
CA GLY A 106 3.18 -27.28 13.23
C GLY A 106 4.26 -28.38 13.26
N GLU A 107 4.22 -29.27 12.29
CA GLU A 107 5.27 -30.27 12.10
C GLU A 107 6.62 -29.60 11.85
N ASN A 108 7.69 -30.22 12.38
CA ASN A 108 9.07 -29.72 12.26
C ASN A 108 9.26 -28.24 12.63
N CYS A 109 8.40 -27.72 13.50
CA CYS A 109 8.41 -26.33 13.95
C CYS A 109 8.58 -26.26 15.48
N PHE A 110 9.22 -25.19 15.93
CA PHE A 110 9.45 -24.90 17.37
C PHE A 110 8.81 -23.57 17.78
N ILE A 111 7.89 -23.04 16.97
CA ILE A 111 7.20 -21.77 17.20
C ILE A 111 5.71 -22.06 17.16
N SER A 112 5.01 -21.70 18.24
CA SER A 112 3.58 -21.94 18.32
C SER A 112 2.82 -21.25 17.18
N LYS A 113 1.71 -21.85 16.74
CA LYS A 113 0.83 -21.26 15.73
C LYS A 113 0.31 -19.89 16.19
N ARG A 114 0.12 -19.69 17.50
CA ARG A 114 -0.32 -18.41 18.06
C ARG A 114 0.69 -17.28 17.84
N VAL A 115 1.99 -17.55 18.01
CA VAL A 115 3.05 -16.57 17.71
C VAL A 115 3.04 -16.20 16.23
N LYS A 116 2.90 -17.18 15.32
CA LYS A 116 2.78 -16.90 13.89
C LYS A 116 1.56 -16.02 13.56
N ARG A 117 0.42 -16.27 14.20
CA ARG A 117 -0.78 -15.40 14.06
C ARG A 117 -0.52 -13.99 14.57
N MET A 118 0.14 -13.84 15.72
CA MET A 118 0.53 -12.53 16.23
C MET A 118 1.46 -11.78 15.26
N VAL A 119 2.39 -12.48 14.61
CA VAL A 119 3.22 -11.89 13.54
C VAL A 119 2.34 -11.37 12.41
N MET A 120 1.33 -12.12 11.99
CA MET A 120 0.39 -11.69 10.94
C MET A 120 -0.44 -10.49 11.37
N ASP A 121 -0.92 -10.46 12.61
CA ASP A 121 -1.66 -9.32 13.17
C ASP A 121 -0.78 -8.05 13.14
N LEU A 122 0.44 -8.12 13.68
CA LEU A 122 1.40 -7.00 13.67
C LEU A 122 1.86 -6.62 12.25
N ALA A 123 1.90 -7.60 11.33
CA ALA A 123 2.29 -7.37 9.96
C ALA A 123 1.30 -6.45 9.22
N THR A 124 0.10 -6.29 9.74
CA THR A 124 -0.91 -5.44 9.11
C THR A 124 -0.75 -3.97 9.51
N GLU A 125 -0.01 -3.72 10.59
CA GLU A 125 0.41 -2.39 11.00
C GLU A 125 1.68 -1.95 10.26
N SER A 126 1.97 -0.65 10.32
CA SER A 126 3.17 -0.07 9.72
C SER A 126 4.39 -0.23 10.63
N LEU A 127 4.76 -1.47 10.94
CA LEU A 127 5.87 -1.82 11.84
C LEU A 127 7.09 -2.39 11.10
N THR A 128 8.27 -2.26 11.72
CA THR A 128 9.51 -2.89 11.22
C THR A 128 9.54 -4.38 11.54
N LEU A 129 10.26 -5.16 10.72
CA LEU A 129 10.49 -6.59 10.99
C LEU A 129 11.18 -6.80 12.34
N LYS A 130 12.14 -5.93 12.68
CA LYS A 130 12.85 -5.98 13.95
C LYS A 130 11.92 -5.77 15.15
N HIS A 131 11.03 -4.79 15.07
CA HIS A 131 10.06 -4.56 16.13
C HIS A 131 9.09 -5.74 16.30
N MET A 132 8.57 -6.29 15.19
CA MET A 132 7.73 -7.49 15.23
C MET A 132 8.47 -8.69 15.83
N ALA A 133 9.73 -8.89 15.46
CA ALA A 133 10.59 -9.95 15.96
C ALA A 133 10.81 -9.84 17.48
N GLU A 134 11.11 -8.64 17.96
CA GLU A 134 11.27 -8.34 19.38
C GLU A 134 9.98 -8.57 20.16
N THR A 135 8.83 -8.14 19.62
CA THR A 135 7.51 -8.34 20.24
C THR A 135 7.12 -9.82 20.31
N CYS A 136 7.35 -10.57 19.24
CA CYS A 136 7.02 -11.99 19.14
C CYS A 136 8.09 -12.94 19.69
N ASN A 137 9.23 -12.43 20.18
CA ASN A 137 10.36 -13.21 20.67
C ASN A 137 10.90 -14.26 19.66
N ILE A 138 11.05 -13.85 18.40
CA ILE A 138 11.60 -14.66 17.30
C ILE A 138 12.62 -13.82 16.50
N SER A 139 13.33 -14.40 15.54
CA SER A 139 14.16 -13.62 14.62
C SER A 139 13.33 -12.90 13.56
N ASP A 140 13.83 -11.78 13.08
CA ASP A 140 13.32 -11.03 11.93
C ASP A 140 13.25 -11.87 10.65
N HIS A 141 14.24 -12.74 10.40
CA HIS A 141 14.18 -13.73 9.31
C HIS A 141 12.99 -14.67 9.44
N THR A 142 12.61 -15.05 10.67
CA THR A 142 11.43 -15.88 10.89
C THR A 142 10.14 -15.08 10.67
N VAL A 143 10.09 -13.84 11.11
CA VAL A 143 8.98 -12.92 10.81
C VAL A 143 8.77 -12.83 9.29
N GLN A 144 9.85 -12.58 8.55
CA GLN A 144 9.80 -12.49 7.08
C GLN A 144 9.27 -13.79 6.47
N ARG A 145 9.77 -14.97 6.89
CA ARG A 145 9.27 -16.26 6.38
C ARG A 145 7.78 -16.50 6.68
N VAL A 146 7.30 -16.08 7.85
CA VAL A 146 5.88 -16.18 8.19
C VAL A 146 5.05 -15.29 7.26
N ILE A 147 5.49 -14.06 7.02
CA ILE A 147 4.83 -13.13 6.10
C ILE A 147 4.85 -13.66 4.66
N ASP A 148 5.99 -14.16 4.20
CA ASP A 148 6.15 -14.71 2.85
C ASP A 148 5.24 -15.90 2.60
N GLY A 149 5.03 -16.74 3.62
CA GLY A 149 4.13 -17.90 3.54
C GLY A 149 2.67 -17.56 3.26
N VAL A 150 2.25 -16.32 3.48
CA VAL A 150 0.88 -15.85 3.17
C VAL A 150 0.84 -15.07 1.86
N GLY A 151 1.99 -14.75 1.26
CA GLY A 151 2.07 -13.94 0.04
C GLY A 151 1.38 -14.56 -1.16
N ASP A 152 1.32 -15.91 -1.22
CA ASP A 152 0.62 -16.63 -2.27
C ASP A 152 -0.90 -16.53 -2.14
N ASP A 153 -1.43 -16.63 -0.92
CA ASP A 153 -2.87 -16.49 -0.64
C ASP A 153 -3.40 -15.07 -0.90
N LEU A 154 -2.52 -14.08 -0.94
CA LEU A 154 -2.89 -12.69 -1.22
C LEU A 154 -2.97 -12.37 -2.71
N LYS A 155 -2.55 -13.26 -3.61
CA LYS A 155 -2.66 -13.04 -5.05
C LYS A 155 -4.14 -13.01 -5.47
N PRO A 156 -4.58 -12.03 -6.26
CA PRO A 156 -5.94 -12.05 -6.78
C PRO A 156 -6.09 -13.28 -7.69
N SER A 157 -7.23 -13.95 -7.57
CA SER A 157 -7.57 -15.02 -8.50
C SER A 157 -7.95 -14.39 -9.84
N ILE A 158 -7.54 -15.01 -10.95
CA ILE A 158 -8.01 -14.63 -12.29
C ILE A 158 -9.52 -14.85 -12.47
N PHE A 159 -10.11 -15.63 -11.58
CA PHE A 159 -11.55 -15.87 -11.50
C PHE A 159 -12.29 -14.86 -10.61
N ASP A 160 -11.55 -14.05 -9.83
CA ASP A 160 -12.16 -12.98 -9.05
C ASP A 160 -12.73 -11.90 -9.98
N PRO A 161 -13.87 -11.31 -9.63
CA PRO A 161 -14.44 -10.24 -10.41
C PRO A 161 -13.57 -8.99 -10.31
N LEU A 162 -13.30 -8.35 -11.46
CA LEU A 162 -12.74 -7.00 -11.48
C LEU A 162 -13.79 -5.97 -11.01
N PRO A 163 -13.38 -4.91 -10.29
CA PRO A 163 -14.28 -3.84 -9.90
C PRO A 163 -14.89 -3.12 -11.10
N GLU A 164 -16.09 -2.56 -10.93
CA GLU A 164 -16.74 -1.77 -11.99
C GLU A 164 -16.00 -0.44 -12.25
N HIS A 165 -15.42 0.14 -11.21
CA HIS A 165 -14.69 1.40 -11.27
C HIS A 165 -13.27 1.17 -10.79
N ILE A 166 -12.29 1.31 -11.69
CA ILE A 166 -10.89 1.06 -11.37
C ILE A 166 -10.10 2.37 -11.45
N ALA A 167 -9.12 2.55 -10.60
CA ALA A 167 -8.13 3.64 -10.70
C ALA A 167 -6.73 3.07 -10.91
N PHE A 168 -6.01 3.60 -11.89
CA PHE A 168 -4.63 3.24 -12.23
C PHE A 168 -3.68 4.34 -11.74
N ASP A 169 -2.57 3.93 -11.13
CA ASP A 169 -1.47 4.83 -10.77
C ASP A 169 -0.15 4.05 -10.69
N GLU A 170 0.93 4.76 -10.40
CA GLU A 170 2.27 4.22 -10.26
C GLU A 170 2.99 4.74 -9.02
N PHE A 171 3.88 3.93 -8.47
CA PHE A 171 4.75 4.36 -7.38
C PHE A 171 6.17 3.82 -7.57
N LYS A 172 7.14 4.47 -6.93
CA LYS A 172 8.54 4.01 -6.97
C LYS A 172 8.69 2.67 -6.26
N GLY A 173 8.91 1.62 -7.05
CA GLY A 173 9.11 0.25 -6.63
C GLY A 173 10.45 0.01 -5.92
N VAL A 174 11.00 -1.18 -6.07
CA VAL A 174 12.25 -1.59 -5.42
C VAL A 174 13.45 -1.16 -6.28
N LYS A 175 14.59 -0.79 -5.67
CA LYS A 175 15.79 -0.34 -6.41
C LYS A 175 16.34 -1.38 -7.42
N ASN A 176 15.97 -2.66 -7.26
CA ASN A 176 16.47 -3.78 -8.08
C ASN A 176 15.47 -4.26 -9.14
N THR A 177 14.35 -3.56 -9.36
CA THR A 177 13.40 -3.92 -10.45
C THR A 177 13.70 -3.08 -11.69
N GLU A 178 13.76 -3.73 -12.87
CA GLU A 178 14.13 -3.15 -14.17
C GLU A 178 13.35 -1.88 -14.57
N GLY A 179 12.19 -1.62 -13.94
CA GLY A 179 11.31 -0.49 -14.25
C GLY A 179 11.37 0.73 -13.32
N ASN A 180 12.03 0.67 -12.14
CA ASN A 180 11.97 1.67 -11.04
C ASN A 180 10.57 2.07 -10.52
N MET A 181 9.51 1.81 -11.30
CA MET A 181 8.11 2.16 -11.07
C MET A 181 7.28 0.88 -11.12
N SER A 182 6.44 0.71 -10.12
CA SER A 182 5.47 -0.37 -10.00
C SER A 182 4.07 0.15 -10.30
N PHE A 183 3.28 -0.66 -10.98
CA PHE A 183 1.89 -0.36 -11.28
C PHE A 183 1.01 -0.78 -10.11
N ILE A 184 0.01 0.04 -9.79
CA ILE A 184 -1.00 -0.27 -8.79
C ILE A 184 -2.37 0.09 -9.35
N PHE A 185 -3.34 -0.76 -9.07
CA PHE A 185 -4.72 -0.43 -9.34
C PHE A 185 -5.64 -0.83 -8.21
N ILE A 186 -6.66 0.00 -8.01
CA ILE A 186 -7.60 -0.13 -6.91
C ILE A 186 -9.03 -0.11 -7.42
N ASP A 187 -9.94 -0.65 -6.61
CA ASP A 187 -11.36 -0.33 -6.73
C ASP A 187 -11.56 1.13 -6.32
N ASN A 188 -11.97 1.96 -7.29
CA ASN A 188 -12.16 3.38 -7.07
C ASN A 188 -13.39 3.68 -6.19
N THR A 189 -14.24 2.68 -5.89
CA THR A 189 -15.39 2.82 -4.99
C THR A 189 -15.08 2.41 -3.55
N SER A 190 -14.37 1.30 -3.33
CA SER A 190 -14.04 0.81 -1.98
C SER A 190 -12.66 1.27 -1.48
N SER A 191 -11.80 1.79 -2.37
CA SER A 191 -10.39 2.09 -2.08
C SER A 191 -9.54 0.86 -1.75
N GLN A 192 -9.99 -0.35 -2.13
CA GLN A 192 -9.19 -1.57 -1.99
C GLN A 192 -8.17 -1.71 -3.09
N ILE A 193 -6.96 -2.10 -2.72
CA ILE A 193 -5.98 -2.56 -3.70
C ILE A 193 -6.47 -3.88 -4.30
N VAL A 194 -6.63 -3.88 -5.63
CA VAL A 194 -6.92 -5.11 -6.38
C VAL A 194 -5.62 -5.87 -6.60
N ASP A 195 -4.62 -5.22 -7.22
CA ASP A 195 -3.27 -5.76 -7.29
C ASP A 195 -2.19 -4.68 -7.50
N ILE A 196 -0.94 -5.13 -7.40
CA ILE A 196 0.30 -4.38 -7.59
C ILE A 196 1.23 -5.23 -8.46
N LEU A 197 1.75 -4.63 -9.53
CA LEU A 197 2.65 -5.26 -10.48
C LEU A 197 4.02 -4.60 -10.45
N SER A 198 5.08 -5.39 -10.68
CA SER A 198 6.46 -4.93 -10.60
C SER A 198 6.86 -3.98 -11.72
N ASP A 199 6.16 -4.04 -12.86
CA ASP A 199 6.41 -3.22 -14.04
C ASP A 199 5.11 -2.51 -14.49
N ARG A 200 5.29 -1.34 -15.10
CA ARG A 200 4.26 -0.51 -15.74
C ARG A 200 4.26 -0.60 -17.27
N LYS A 201 5.24 -1.29 -17.87
CA LYS A 201 5.35 -1.40 -19.33
C LYS A 201 4.11 -2.06 -19.93
N LYS A 202 3.75 -1.58 -21.11
CA LYS A 202 2.53 -1.99 -21.83
C LYS A 202 2.40 -3.50 -21.97
N VAL A 203 3.48 -4.17 -22.38
CA VAL A 203 3.50 -5.62 -22.64
C VAL A 203 3.11 -6.42 -21.39
N HIS A 204 3.73 -6.13 -20.24
CA HIS A 204 3.45 -6.83 -18.99
C HIS A 204 2.03 -6.59 -18.48
N LEU A 205 1.55 -5.34 -18.55
CA LEU A 205 0.17 -5.02 -18.16
C LEU A 205 -0.85 -5.72 -19.07
N ARG A 206 -0.54 -5.80 -20.37
CA ARG A 206 -1.38 -6.49 -21.34
C ARG A 206 -1.51 -7.97 -21.03
N ASP A 207 -0.38 -8.65 -20.81
CA ASP A 207 -0.38 -10.08 -20.48
C ASP A 207 -1.13 -10.36 -19.17
N TYR A 208 -0.94 -9.52 -18.15
CA TYR A 208 -1.66 -9.61 -16.89
C TYR A 208 -3.18 -9.50 -17.07
N PHE A 209 -3.66 -8.48 -17.77
CA PHE A 209 -5.10 -8.28 -17.94
C PHE A 209 -5.73 -9.28 -18.92
N LEU A 210 -4.98 -9.80 -19.90
CA LEU A 210 -5.46 -10.85 -20.80
C LEU A 210 -5.72 -12.18 -20.09
N ALA A 211 -5.07 -12.44 -18.95
CA ALA A 211 -5.36 -13.60 -18.11
C ALA A 211 -6.79 -13.58 -17.54
N TYR A 212 -7.42 -12.40 -17.42
CA TYR A 212 -8.82 -12.30 -17.01
C TYR A 212 -9.77 -12.61 -18.18
N PRO A 213 -10.81 -13.44 -17.96
CA PRO A 213 -11.82 -13.72 -18.96
C PRO A 213 -12.46 -12.44 -19.52
N LEU A 214 -12.81 -12.46 -20.80
CA LEU A 214 -13.43 -11.31 -21.48
C LEU A 214 -14.68 -10.80 -20.73
N LYS A 215 -15.51 -11.72 -20.23
CA LYS A 215 -16.71 -11.40 -19.45
C LYS A 215 -16.38 -10.57 -18.20
N THR A 216 -15.27 -10.84 -17.53
CA THR A 216 -14.80 -10.08 -16.37
C THR A 216 -14.34 -8.69 -16.78
N ARG A 217 -13.58 -8.58 -17.88
CA ARG A 217 -13.10 -7.28 -18.40
C ARG A 217 -14.24 -6.38 -18.90
N GLN A 218 -15.28 -6.97 -19.50
CA GLN A 218 -16.47 -6.24 -19.96
C GLN A 218 -17.30 -5.60 -18.83
N ARG A 219 -17.15 -6.07 -17.59
CA ARG A 219 -17.85 -5.48 -16.43
C ARG A 219 -17.26 -4.17 -15.96
N VAL A 220 -16.02 -3.86 -16.31
CA VAL A 220 -15.38 -2.60 -15.94
C VAL A 220 -16.06 -1.47 -16.71
N LYS A 221 -16.67 -0.54 -15.98
CA LYS A 221 -17.43 0.60 -16.52
C LYS A 221 -16.56 1.84 -16.69
N THR A 222 -15.58 2.04 -15.81
CA THR A 222 -14.69 3.21 -15.87
C THR A 222 -13.29 2.88 -15.41
N VAL A 223 -12.29 3.54 -16.01
CA VAL A 223 -10.91 3.55 -15.53
C VAL A 223 -10.43 4.98 -15.36
N THR A 224 -10.10 5.37 -14.13
CA THR A 224 -9.47 6.65 -13.81
C THR A 224 -7.96 6.53 -13.88
N MET A 225 -7.29 7.44 -14.58
CA MET A 225 -5.84 7.39 -14.81
C MET A 225 -5.26 8.78 -15.12
N ASP A 226 -3.94 8.89 -15.11
CA ASP A 226 -3.22 10.03 -15.69
C ASP A 226 -3.26 10.01 -17.24
N MET A 227 -2.78 11.08 -17.88
CA MET A 227 -2.67 11.25 -19.32
C MET A 227 -1.60 10.35 -19.99
N TYR A 228 -1.16 9.26 -19.35
CA TYR A 228 -0.15 8.35 -19.88
C TYR A 228 -0.71 7.48 -21.01
N THR A 229 -0.26 7.73 -22.24
CA THR A 229 -0.80 7.12 -23.46
C THR A 229 -0.82 5.58 -23.45
N PRO A 230 0.23 4.87 -22.99
CA PRO A 230 0.21 3.42 -22.94
C PRO A 230 -0.93 2.82 -22.10
N TYR A 231 -1.34 3.47 -21.00
CA TYR A 231 -2.48 3.02 -20.20
C TYR A 231 -3.80 3.21 -20.95
N MET A 232 -3.95 4.31 -21.70
CA MET A 232 -5.14 4.54 -22.51
C MET A 232 -5.28 3.47 -23.59
N GLU A 233 -4.18 3.15 -24.28
CA GLU A 233 -4.17 2.10 -25.29
C GLU A 233 -4.54 0.74 -24.70
N ILE A 234 -4.00 0.39 -23.52
CA ILE A 234 -4.39 -0.83 -22.79
C ILE A 234 -5.88 -0.83 -22.48
N VAL A 235 -6.41 0.30 -21.99
CA VAL A 235 -7.83 0.34 -21.60
C VAL A 235 -8.75 0.21 -22.80
N GLN A 236 -8.43 0.88 -23.89
CA GLN A 236 -9.18 0.77 -25.14
C GLN A 236 -9.12 -0.64 -25.75
N GLU A 237 -7.96 -1.32 -25.63
CA GLU A 237 -7.78 -2.68 -26.15
C GLU A 237 -8.48 -3.73 -25.28
N LEU A 238 -8.34 -3.65 -23.96
CA LEU A 238 -8.68 -4.76 -23.06
C LEU A 238 -10.02 -4.59 -22.33
N PHE A 239 -10.53 -3.36 -22.19
CA PHE A 239 -11.75 -3.05 -21.45
C PHE A 239 -12.76 -2.34 -22.36
N PRO A 240 -13.46 -3.07 -23.25
CA PRO A 240 -14.23 -2.48 -24.35
C PRO A 240 -15.38 -1.57 -23.89
N ASN A 241 -15.95 -1.82 -22.71
CA ASN A 241 -17.06 -1.04 -22.16
C ASN A 241 -16.60 0.11 -21.24
N ALA A 242 -15.31 0.18 -20.91
CA ALA A 242 -14.80 1.11 -19.93
C ALA A 242 -14.60 2.51 -20.50
N LYS A 243 -15.10 3.52 -19.77
CA LYS A 243 -14.80 4.92 -20.06
C LYS A 243 -13.54 5.36 -19.34
N ILE A 244 -12.59 5.91 -20.09
CA ILE A 244 -11.37 6.52 -19.53
C ILE A 244 -11.73 7.88 -18.92
N ILE A 245 -11.35 8.07 -17.65
CA ILE A 245 -11.47 9.31 -16.91
C ILE A 245 -10.06 9.84 -16.65
N ILE A 246 -9.78 11.06 -17.09
CA ILE A 246 -8.50 11.71 -16.80
C ILE A 246 -8.55 12.30 -15.39
N ASP A 247 -7.56 12.01 -14.57
CA ASP A 247 -7.49 12.54 -13.23
C ASP A 247 -7.31 14.08 -13.21
N ARG A 248 -8.16 14.78 -12.43
CA ARG A 248 -8.19 16.25 -12.37
C ARG A 248 -6.87 16.83 -11.88
N PHE A 249 -6.25 16.18 -10.90
CA PHE A 249 -5.00 16.67 -10.32
C PHE A 249 -3.91 16.80 -11.39
N HIS A 250 -3.81 15.84 -12.29
CA HIS A 250 -2.82 15.86 -13.37
C HIS A 250 -3.09 16.95 -14.41
N LEU A 251 -4.36 17.28 -14.69
CA LEU A 251 -4.72 18.43 -15.53
C LEU A 251 -4.25 19.75 -14.89
N VAL A 252 -4.60 19.96 -13.61
CA VAL A 252 -4.21 21.15 -12.84
C VAL A 252 -2.68 21.24 -12.69
N GLN A 253 -2.02 20.12 -12.43
CA GLN A 253 -0.57 20.04 -12.30
C GLN A 253 0.13 20.40 -13.61
N ALA A 254 -0.35 19.92 -14.75
CA ALA A 254 0.21 20.26 -16.06
C ALA A 254 0.13 21.78 -16.34
N LEU A 255 -1.01 22.41 -16.04
CA LEU A 255 -1.19 23.85 -16.18
C LEU A 255 -0.26 24.65 -15.23
N ASN A 256 -0.25 24.30 -13.95
CA ASN A 256 0.56 24.97 -12.93
C ASN A 256 2.05 24.86 -13.23
N ARG A 257 2.51 23.72 -13.77
CA ARG A 257 3.91 23.51 -14.15
C ARG A 257 4.34 24.50 -15.23
N GLU A 258 3.52 24.71 -16.26
CA GLU A 258 3.86 25.63 -17.35
C GLU A 258 3.77 27.10 -16.91
N LEU A 259 2.78 27.47 -16.09
CA LEU A 259 2.71 28.80 -15.49
C LEU A 259 3.95 29.10 -14.64
N ASN A 260 4.34 28.17 -13.76
CA ASN A 260 5.50 28.36 -12.91
C ASN A 260 6.81 28.41 -13.71
N LYS A 261 6.94 27.62 -14.78
CA LYS A 261 8.10 27.71 -15.69
C LYS A 261 8.21 29.10 -16.33
N LEU A 262 7.11 29.63 -16.87
CA LEU A 262 7.10 30.97 -17.45
C LEU A 262 7.45 32.00 -16.38
N ARG A 263 6.84 31.93 -15.19
CA ARG A 263 7.16 32.81 -14.07
C ARG A 263 8.65 32.78 -13.72
N VAL A 264 9.28 31.59 -13.69
CA VAL A 264 10.73 31.46 -13.44
C VAL A 264 11.55 32.11 -14.57
N ALA A 265 11.13 31.95 -15.83
CA ALA A 265 11.80 32.60 -16.96
C ALA A 265 11.75 34.13 -16.83
N VAL A 266 10.56 34.70 -16.62
CA VAL A 266 10.36 36.14 -16.39
C VAL A 266 11.13 36.63 -15.17
N MET A 267 11.08 35.88 -14.06
CA MET A 267 11.87 36.19 -12.86
C MET A 267 13.35 36.33 -13.21
N ASN A 268 13.91 35.40 -13.99
CA ASN A 268 15.33 35.39 -14.33
C ASN A 268 15.76 36.52 -15.28
N GLU A 269 14.84 37.13 -16.03
CA GLU A 269 15.12 38.35 -16.82
C GLU A 269 15.56 39.51 -15.92
N PHE A 270 15.06 39.55 -14.68
CA PHE A 270 15.39 40.58 -13.70
C PHE A 270 16.60 40.26 -12.82
N ARG A 271 17.25 39.10 -13.03
CA ARG A 271 18.29 38.60 -12.11
C ARG A 271 19.46 39.58 -11.91
N ASN A 272 19.87 40.25 -12.99
CA ASN A 272 20.98 41.20 -12.98
C ASN A 272 20.52 42.66 -13.14
N SER A 273 19.35 42.89 -13.75
CA SER A 273 18.85 44.23 -14.08
C SER A 273 18.04 44.87 -12.95
N ASP A 274 17.21 44.10 -12.25
CA ASP A 274 16.41 44.55 -11.10
C ASP A 274 16.31 43.45 -10.05
N HIS A 275 17.32 43.41 -9.18
CA HIS A 275 17.40 42.41 -8.12
C HIS A 275 16.25 42.53 -7.11
N ARG A 276 15.64 43.72 -6.98
CA ARG A 276 14.49 43.93 -6.09
C ARG A 276 13.25 43.24 -6.65
N LEU A 277 12.98 43.41 -7.95
CA LEU A 277 11.87 42.75 -8.63
C LEU A 277 12.08 41.23 -8.74
N TYR A 278 13.31 40.78 -9.00
CA TYR A 278 13.68 39.36 -8.93
C TYR A 278 13.29 38.73 -7.58
N ASN A 279 13.62 39.40 -6.47
CA ASN A 279 13.31 38.92 -5.13
C ASN A 279 11.80 38.87 -4.85
N LYS A 280 11.02 39.82 -5.39
CA LYS A 280 9.54 39.78 -5.27
C LYS A 280 8.98 38.55 -5.97
N TYR A 281 9.37 38.29 -7.22
CA TYR A 281 8.95 37.09 -7.96
C TYR A 281 9.37 35.78 -7.28
N LYS A 282 10.58 35.75 -6.70
CA LYS A 282 11.10 34.58 -6.00
C LYS A 282 10.37 34.32 -4.69
N SER A 283 10.06 35.35 -3.92
CA SER A 283 9.48 35.19 -2.57
C SER A 283 7.98 34.91 -2.62
N TYR A 284 7.25 35.58 -3.53
CA TYR A 284 5.79 35.45 -3.66
C TYR A 284 5.34 34.45 -4.73
N TRP A 285 6.23 33.56 -5.17
CA TRP A 285 5.95 32.62 -6.27
C TRP A 285 4.69 31.76 -6.05
N ARG A 286 4.38 31.43 -4.78
CA ARG A 286 3.21 30.61 -4.43
C ARG A 286 1.90 31.31 -4.78
N LEU A 287 1.84 32.64 -4.65
CA LEU A 287 0.62 33.40 -4.91
C LEU A 287 0.14 33.27 -6.36
N PHE A 288 1.07 33.10 -7.31
CA PHE A 288 0.71 32.84 -8.72
C PHE A 288 -0.04 31.51 -8.93
N LEU A 289 0.14 30.55 -8.03
CA LEU A 289 -0.47 29.23 -8.11
C LEU A 289 -1.70 29.10 -7.19
N THR A 290 -1.86 29.99 -6.21
CA THR A 290 -3.03 30.05 -5.34
C THR A 290 -4.30 30.35 -6.15
N PRO A 291 -5.42 29.63 -5.95
CA PRO A 291 -6.70 29.95 -6.58
C PRO A 291 -7.09 31.42 -6.33
N ARG A 292 -7.69 32.09 -7.31
CA ARG A 292 -7.98 33.53 -7.22
C ARG A 292 -8.88 33.88 -6.04
N GLU A 293 -9.87 33.04 -5.74
CA GLU A 293 -10.77 33.20 -4.59
C GLU A 293 -10.07 33.17 -3.22
N ASN A 294 -8.87 32.59 -3.14
CA ASN A 294 -8.08 32.48 -1.93
C ASN A 294 -7.04 33.59 -1.81
N LEU A 295 -6.96 34.50 -2.79
CA LEU A 295 -6.16 35.70 -2.68
C LEU A 295 -6.99 36.76 -1.95
N ASP A 296 -6.45 37.26 -0.84
CA ASP A 296 -7.02 38.41 -0.15
C ASP A 296 -6.90 39.66 -1.03
N THR A 297 -8.04 40.32 -1.23
CA THR A 297 -8.21 41.58 -1.96
C THR A 297 -8.68 42.73 -1.06
N TRP A 298 -8.99 42.45 0.21
CA TRP A 298 -9.66 43.40 1.10
C TRP A 298 -8.76 43.89 2.23
N HIS A 299 -7.95 43.01 2.84
CA HIS A 299 -7.14 43.40 4.01
C HIS A 299 -5.72 43.80 3.59
N TYR A 300 -5.45 45.09 3.72
CA TYR A 300 -4.15 45.66 3.43
C TYR A 300 -3.20 45.49 4.62
N GLN A 301 -2.03 44.91 4.37
CA GLN A 301 -0.98 44.70 5.36
C GLN A 301 0.41 45.02 4.77
N SER A 302 1.39 45.18 5.67
CA SER A 302 2.78 45.41 5.25
C SER A 302 3.44 44.09 4.82
N PHE A 303 4.17 44.14 3.71
CA PHE A 303 4.91 43.00 3.19
C PHE A 303 6.39 43.37 3.02
N LYS A 304 7.30 42.52 3.53
CA LYS A 304 8.75 42.81 3.62
C LYS A 304 9.41 43.39 2.35
N LEU A 305 8.94 43.06 1.15
CA LEU A 305 9.55 43.51 -0.12
C LEU A 305 8.81 44.68 -0.78
N PHE A 306 7.76 45.21 -0.14
CA PHE A 306 6.91 46.29 -0.63
C PHE A 306 6.94 47.46 0.36
N ASP A 307 7.10 48.68 -0.15
CA ASP A 307 7.19 49.90 0.68
C ASP A 307 5.81 50.48 1.05
N TRP A 308 4.74 49.82 0.61
CA TRP A 308 3.35 50.24 0.81
C TRP A 308 2.51 49.08 1.35
N LEU A 309 1.39 49.41 1.98
CA LEU A 309 0.40 48.42 2.39
C LEU A 309 -0.25 47.82 1.14
N THR A 310 -0.30 46.51 1.08
CA THR A 310 -0.92 45.77 -0.03
C THR A 310 -1.57 44.49 0.48
N ASN A 311 -2.15 43.70 -0.40
CA ASN A 311 -2.75 42.41 -0.09
C ASN A 311 -2.23 41.37 -1.09
N THR A 312 -2.57 40.10 -0.89
CA THR A 312 -2.02 39.04 -1.76
C THR A 312 -2.47 39.16 -3.22
N GLY A 313 -3.70 39.65 -3.47
CA GLY A 313 -4.19 39.92 -4.83
C GLY A 313 -3.41 41.04 -5.50
N GLY A 314 -3.21 42.16 -4.80
CA GLY A 314 -2.45 43.32 -5.28
C GLY A 314 -0.97 43.02 -5.54
N ILE A 315 -0.36 42.12 -4.76
CA ILE A 315 1.00 41.63 -5.05
C ILE A 315 1.04 40.89 -6.39
N VAL A 316 0.08 39.99 -6.62
CA VAL A 316 0.01 39.21 -7.87
C VAL A 316 -0.23 40.15 -9.05
N GLU A 317 -1.20 41.06 -8.94
CA GLU A 317 -1.50 42.04 -9.97
C GLU A 317 -0.30 42.92 -10.32
N TYR A 318 0.35 43.51 -9.31
CA TYR A 318 1.56 44.31 -9.50
C TYR A 318 2.67 43.57 -10.26
N LEU A 319 2.87 42.28 -9.97
CA LEU A 319 3.89 41.49 -10.64
C LEU A 319 3.45 41.09 -12.06
N LEU A 320 2.19 40.69 -12.25
CA LEU A 320 1.66 40.37 -13.58
C LEU A 320 1.74 41.57 -14.53
N ASP A 321 1.55 42.79 -14.03
CA ASP A 321 1.66 44.02 -14.84
C ASP A 321 3.08 44.28 -15.37
N LYS A 322 4.10 43.62 -14.82
CA LYS A 322 5.47 43.73 -15.33
C LYS A 322 5.73 42.89 -16.58
N ASN A 323 4.84 41.94 -16.90
CA ASN A 323 5.01 41.08 -18.07
C ASN A 323 3.66 40.68 -18.68
N PRO A 324 3.26 41.27 -19.84
CA PRO A 324 1.97 40.99 -20.48
C PRO A 324 1.75 39.52 -20.83
N MET A 325 2.81 38.82 -21.26
CA MET A 325 2.75 37.38 -21.59
C MET A 325 2.44 36.55 -20.34
N LEU A 326 3.07 36.88 -19.20
CA LEU A 326 2.80 36.23 -17.92
C LEU A 326 1.37 36.49 -17.45
N LYS A 327 0.87 37.73 -17.58
CA LYS A 327 -0.53 38.09 -17.27
C LYS A 327 -1.54 37.30 -18.10
N ALA A 328 -1.34 37.23 -19.42
CA ALA A 328 -2.20 36.46 -20.31
C ALA A 328 -2.17 34.96 -19.97
N THR A 329 -0.97 34.40 -19.75
CA THR A 329 -0.78 32.99 -19.39
C THR A 329 -1.43 32.66 -18.05
N TYR A 330 -1.24 33.52 -17.04
CA TYR A 330 -1.87 33.41 -15.73
C TYR A 330 -3.39 33.35 -15.87
N ASN A 331 -3.97 34.24 -16.67
CA ASN A 331 -5.41 34.30 -16.84
C ASN A 331 -5.97 33.04 -17.48
N ILE A 332 -5.36 32.57 -18.57
CA ILE A 332 -5.79 31.32 -19.23
C ILE A 332 -5.69 30.13 -18.29
N VAL A 333 -4.58 30.00 -17.56
CA VAL A 333 -4.36 28.89 -16.62
C VAL A 333 -5.39 28.91 -15.49
N HIS A 334 -5.66 30.07 -14.89
CA HIS A 334 -6.64 30.18 -13.82
C HIS A 334 -8.07 29.97 -14.31
N ASN A 335 -8.46 30.52 -15.46
CA ASN A 335 -9.80 30.28 -16.01
C ASN A 335 -10.05 28.78 -16.29
N LEU A 336 -9.05 28.05 -16.80
CA LEU A 336 -9.14 26.59 -16.99
C LEU A 336 -9.23 25.83 -15.67
N ARG A 337 -8.54 26.31 -14.62
CA ARG A 337 -8.57 25.71 -13.29
C ARG A 337 -9.90 25.95 -12.58
N GLU A 338 -10.43 27.17 -12.67
CA GLU A 338 -11.74 27.57 -12.15
C GLU A 338 -12.83 26.69 -12.77
N ALA A 339 -12.83 26.55 -14.10
CA ALA A 339 -13.77 25.64 -14.78
C ALA A 339 -13.64 24.17 -14.32
N LEU A 340 -12.43 23.67 -14.08
CA LEU A 340 -12.21 22.33 -13.51
C LEU A 340 -12.73 22.19 -12.08
N GLN A 341 -12.60 23.24 -11.27
CA GLN A 341 -13.00 23.28 -9.87
C GLN A 341 -14.53 23.38 -9.72
N GLU A 342 -15.16 24.24 -10.50
CA GLU A 342 -16.61 24.44 -10.57
C GLU A 342 -17.33 23.30 -11.31
N ASN A 343 -16.54 22.39 -11.91
CA ASN A 343 -17.03 21.30 -12.73
C ASN A 343 -17.85 21.77 -13.96
N ASP A 344 -17.49 22.94 -14.49
CA ASP A 344 -18.09 23.53 -15.67
C ASP A 344 -17.34 23.09 -16.93
N SER A 345 -17.91 22.08 -17.61
CA SER A 345 -17.35 21.57 -18.85
C SER A 345 -17.46 22.58 -20.00
N GLU A 346 -18.47 23.43 -20.01
CA GLU A 346 -18.70 24.36 -21.12
C GLU A 346 -17.70 25.53 -21.05
N ALA A 347 -17.53 26.10 -19.86
CA ALA A 347 -16.49 27.10 -19.61
C ALA A 347 -15.10 26.55 -19.96
N PHE A 348 -14.79 25.31 -19.58
CA PHE A 348 -13.50 24.69 -19.89
C PHE A 348 -13.24 24.58 -21.40
N LEU A 349 -14.24 24.12 -22.16
CA LEU A 349 -14.13 23.99 -23.63
C LEU A 349 -14.04 25.34 -24.32
N THR A 350 -14.79 26.33 -23.84
CA THR A 350 -14.76 27.70 -24.35
C THR A 350 -13.38 28.32 -24.15
N GLN A 351 -12.81 28.19 -22.95
CA GLN A 351 -11.45 28.65 -22.67
C GLN A 351 -10.41 27.93 -23.55
N LEU A 352 -10.52 26.61 -23.73
CA LEU A 352 -9.65 25.87 -24.64
C LEU A 352 -9.74 26.36 -26.09
N ALA A 353 -10.93 26.68 -26.58
CA ALA A 353 -11.13 27.20 -27.93
C ALA A 353 -10.44 28.57 -28.11
N HIS A 354 -10.61 29.47 -27.13
CA HIS A 354 -10.01 30.81 -27.15
C HIS A 354 -8.47 30.76 -27.18
N THR A 355 -7.86 29.72 -26.61
CA THR A 355 -6.39 29.59 -26.60
C THR A 355 -5.76 29.37 -27.98
N LYS A 356 -6.53 29.00 -29.01
CA LYS A 356 -6.01 28.79 -30.37
C LYS A 356 -5.45 30.06 -31.00
N LEU A 357 -6.03 31.21 -30.65
CA LEU A 357 -5.66 32.53 -31.17
C LEU A 357 -4.79 33.33 -30.17
N ALA A 358 -4.61 32.81 -28.96
CA ALA A 358 -3.86 33.49 -27.91
C ALA A 358 -2.34 33.38 -28.11
N ILE A 359 -1.63 34.48 -27.82
CA ILE A 359 -0.17 34.49 -27.75
C ILE A 359 0.22 33.90 -26.38
N ILE A 360 0.68 32.65 -26.37
CA ILE A 360 1.03 31.90 -25.16
C ILE A 360 2.39 31.18 -25.32
N PRO A 361 3.06 30.84 -24.20
CA PRO A 361 4.32 30.09 -24.27
C PRO A 361 4.15 28.74 -24.95
N ASN A 362 5.20 28.33 -25.68
CA ASN A 362 5.24 27.03 -26.38
C ASN A 362 4.98 25.83 -25.45
N GLY A 363 5.42 25.92 -24.20
CA GLY A 363 5.17 24.90 -23.17
C GLY A 363 3.68 24.73 -22.86
N LEU A 364 2.97 25.83 -22.57
CA LEU A 364 1.52 25.81 -22.37
C LEU A 364 0.78 25.36 -23.64
N LYS A 365 1.17 25.85 -24.82
CA LYS A 365 0.59 25.43 -26.10
C LYS A 365 0.64 23.92 -26.31
N ARG A 366 1.72 23.27 -25.87
CA ARG A 366 1.86 21.80 -25.91
C ARG A 366 0.85 21.11 -24.98
N VAL A 367 0.71 21.59 -23.74
CA VAL A 367 -0.27 21.06 -22.78
C VAL A 367 -1.69 21.19 -23.31
N LEU A 368 -2.05 22.36 -23.83
CA LEU A 368 -3.40 22.61 -24.35
C LEU A 368 -3.69 21.78 -25.61
N ARG A 369 -2.72 21.54 -26.48
CA ARG A 369 -2.86 20.57 -27.60
C ARG A 369 -3.17 19.16 -27.09
N THR A 370 -2.52 18.72 -26.01
CA THR A 370 -2.84 17.45 -25.37
C THR A 370 -4.26 17.45 -24.83
N PHE A 371 -4.71 18.54 -24.18
CA PHE A 371 -6.08 18.63 -23.67
C PHE A 371 -7.12 18.58 -24.80
N ILE A 372 -6.86 19.25 -25.92
CA ILE A 372 -7.71 19.20 -27.12
C ILE A 372 -7.75 17.76 -27.67
N LYS A 373 -6.60 17.07 -27.78
CA LYS A 373 -6.55 15.67 -28.23
C LYS A 373 -7.33 14.74 -27.30
N LEU A 374 -7.29 14.98 -25.99
CA LEU A 374 -7.92 14.16 -24.96
C LEU A 374 -9.30 14.69 -24.54
N GLN A 375 -9.89 15.64 -25.27
CA GLN A 375 -11.12 16.35 -24.89
C GLN A 375 -12.27 15.39 -24.55
N ARG A 376 -12.41 14.30 -25.34
CA ARG A 376 -13.41 13.26 -25.08
C ARG A 376 -13.25 12.61 -23.70
N PHE A 377 -12.02 12.32 -23.28
CA PHE A 377 -11.73 11.70 -21.99
C PHE A 377 -11.81 12.71 -20.84
N ILE A 378 -11.41 13.95 -21.08
CA ILE A 378 -11.58 15.05 -20.13
C ILE A 378 -13.07 15.33 -19.89
N GLY A 379 -13.92 15.19 -20.91
CA GLY A 379 -15.38 15.26 -20.74
C GLY A 379 -15.91 14.23 -19.73
N ASN A 380 -15.31 13.04 -19.67
CA ASN A 380 -15.66 12.05 -18.65
C ASN A 380 -15.23 12.51 -17.25
N THR A 381 -14.15 13.27 -17.10
CA THR A 381 -13.73 13.87 -15.82
C THR A 381 -14.82 14.76 -15.23
N PHE A 382 -15.45 15.60 -16.06
CA PHE A 382 -16.58 16.44 -15.64
C PHE A 382 -17.83 15.62 -15.32
N LYS A 383 -18.13 14.60 -16.13
CA LYS A 383 -19.30 13.73 -15.93
C LYS A 383 -19.20 12.88 -14.67
N TYR A 384 -18.03 12.31 -14.38
CA TYR A 384 -17.81 11.37 -13.28
C TYR A 384 -17.05 12.04 -12.13
N LYS A 385 -17.60 13.15 -11.59
CA LYS A 385 -16.85 14.02 -10.67
C LYS A 385 -16.34 13.37 -9.38
N HIS A 386 -16.98 12.30 -8.93
CA HIS A 386 -16.64 11.56 -7.72
C HIS A 386 -15.54 10.50 -7.92
N LEU A 387 -15.17 10.17 -9.16
CA LEU A 387 -14.15 9.18 -9.48
C LEU A 387 -12.83 9.87 -9.79
N THR A 388 -11.92 9.92 -8.81
CA THR A 388 -10.62 10.59 -8.90
C THR A 388 -9.49 9.66 -8.46
N ASN A 389 -8.23 10.01 -8.74
CA ASN A 389 -7.08 9.25 -8.22
C ASN A 389 -6.70 9.65 -6.78
N GLY A 390 -7.48 10.50 -6.09
CA GLY A 390 -7.13 10.93 -4.72
C GLY A 390 -7.03 9.76 -3.72
N ARG A 391 -7.85 8.73 -3.90
CA ARG A 391 -7.83 7.51 -3.07
C ARG A 391 -6.53 6.72 -3.25
N ILE A 392 -6.11 6.49 -4.50
CA ILE A 392 -4.87 5.78 -4.81
C ILE A 392 -3.64 6.60 -4.43
N GLU A 393 -3.70 7.93 -4.48
CA GLU A 393 -2.65 8.81 -3.98
C GLU A 393 -2.45 8.66 -2.46
N GLY A 394 -3.55 8.64 -1.69
CA GLY A 394 -3.51 8.38 -0.25
C GLY A 394 -2.85 7.03 0.08
N LEU A 395 -3.19 6.00 -0.67
CA LEU A 395 -2.55 4.68 -0.56
C LEU A 395 -1.07 4.71 -0.93
N ASN A 396 -0.71 5.41 -2.01
CA ASN A 396 0.67 5.61 -2.42
C ASN A 396 1.48 6.31 -1.33
N ASN A 397 0.89 7.24 -0.59
CA ASN A 397 1.54 7.86 0.58
C ASN A 397 1.75 6.87 1.73
N LYS A 398 0.76 6.00 2.02
CA LYS A 398 0.91 4.92 3.01
C LYS A 398 2.01 3.92 2.60
N ILE A 399 2.08 3.56 1.32
CA ILE A 399 3.14 2.72 0.74
C ILE A 399 4.53 3.38 0.90
N LYS A 400 4.65 4.69 0.65
CA LYS A 400 5.90 5.44 0.87
C LYS A 400 6.32 5.42 2.33
N VAL A 401 5.38 5.53 3.28
CA VAL A 401 5.65 5.43 4.72
C VAL A 401 6.15 4.04 5.08
N LEU A 402 5.46 2.98 4.63
CA LEU A 402 5.88 1.59 4.85
C LEU A 402 7.30 1.32 4.34
N LYS A 403 7.62 1.84 3.16
CA LYS A 403 8.97 1.75 2.57
C LYS A 403 10.02 2.49 3.41
N ARG A 404 9.69 3.67 3.95
CA ARG A 404 10.59 4.47 4.79
C ARG A 404 10.89 3.78 6.12
N ILE A 405 9.86 3.22 6.77
CA ILE A 405 9.98 2.48 8.02
C ILE A 405 10.87 1.24 7.83
N ALA A 406 10.75 0.56 6.69
CA ALA A 406 11.58 -0.60 6.37
C ALA A 406 13.02 -0.27 5.92
N TYR A 407 13.38 1.02 5.80
CA TYR A 407 14.64 1.47 5.16
C TYR A 407 14.81 0.96 3.72
N GLY A 408 13.69 0.73 3.03
CA GLY A 408 13.63 0.17 1.68
C GLY A 408 13.52 -1.36 1.66
N TYR A 409 12.96 -1.85 0.56
CA TYR A 409 12.87 -3.28 0.27
C TYR A 409 13.88 -3.65 -0.82
N ARG A 410 14.35 -4.90 -0.83
CA ARG A 410 15.23 -5.46 -1.88
C ARG A 410 14.50 -6.41 -2.84
N ASN A 411 13.48 -7.11 -2.34
CA ASN A 411 12.66 -8.04 -3.09
C ASN A 411 11.26 -7.43 -3.31
N PHE A 412 10.78 -7.42 -4.55
CA PHE A 412 9.46 -6.89 -4.90
C PHE A 412 8.31 -7.69 -4.27
N GLN A 413 8.40 -9.02 -4.27
CA GLN A 413 7.36 -9.88 -3.71
C GLN A 413 7.16 -9.61 -2.22
N ASN A 414 8.25 -9.49 -1.46
CA ASN A 414 8.18 -9.16 -0.03
C ASN A 414 7.52 -7.78 0.16
N PHE A 415 7.87 -6.80 -0.67
CA PHE A 415 7.26 -5.48 -0.61
C PHE A 415 5.76 -5.53 -0.94
N ARG A 416 5.39 -6.21 -2.02
CA ARG A 416 4.00 -6.43 -2.44
C ARG A 416 3.19 -7.09 -1.34
N THR A 417 3.67 -8.20 -0.78
CA THR A 417 3.01 -8.90 0.34
C THR A 417 2.79 -7.96 1.52
N ARG A 418 3.79 -7.18 1.91
CA ARG A 418 3.65 -6.19 3.00
C ARG A 418 2.59 -5.13 2.67
N ILE A 419 2.57 -4.58 1.45
CA ILE A 419 1.56 -3.59 1.05
C ILE A 419 0.14 -4.19 1.11
N LEU A 420 -0.04 -5.39 0.57
CA LEU A 420 -1.33 -6.06 0.55
C LEU A 420 -1.81 -6.38 1.96
N LEU A 421 -0.94 -6.86 2.87
CA LEU A 421 -1.29 -7.12 4.27
C LEU A 421 -1.73 -5.84 5.01
N THR A 422 -1.03 -4.73 4.81
CA THR A 422 -1.37 -3.45 5.45
C THR A 422 -2.65 -2.81 4.88
N ASN A 423 -3.08 -3.22 3.69
CA ASN A 423 -4.27 -2.68 3.01
C ASN A 423 -5.52 -3.56 3.17
N LYS A 424 -5.38 -4.89 3.09
CA LYS A 424 -6.49 -5.85 3.03
C LYS A 424 -7.27 -6.03 4.35
N LEU A 425 -6.86 -5.42 5.47
CA LEU A 425 -7.62 -5.47 6.73
C LEU A 425 -8.59 -4.31 6.97
N TYR A 426 -8.65 -3.32 6.08
CA TYR A 426 -9.62 -2.23 6.24
C TYR A 426 -10.99 -2.49 5.61
N LEU A 427 -11.24 -3.66 5.03
CA LEU A 427 -12.55 -4.01 4.49
C LEU A 427 -12.90 -5.48 4.76
N ASN A 428 -14.13 -5.66 5.27
CA ASN A 428 -14.83 -6.89 5.64
C ASN A 428 -14.70 -7.41 7.08
N GLY A 429 -14.20 -6.64 8.06
CA GLY A 429 -14.42 -6.94 9.50
C GLY A 429 -14.00 -8.35 9.97
N LEU A 430 -13.27 -9.08 9.15
CA LEU A 430 -12.82 -10.45 9.39
C LEU A 430 -11.30 -10.42 9.41
N PRO A 431 -10.67 -10.81 10.53
CA PRO A 431 -9.24 -10.87 10.59
C PRO A 431 -8.69 -11.93 9.63
N ILE A 432 -7.41 -11.81 9.25
CA ILE A 432 -6.61 -12.81 8.50
C ILE A 432 -6.42 -14.11 9.34
N THR A 433 -7.30 -14.40 10.30
CA THR A 433 -7.14 -15.41 11.35
C THR A 433 -7.52 -16.84 10.93
N GLN A 434 -7.81 -17.11 9.66
CA GLN A 434 -8.16 -18.47 9.21
C GLN A 434 -7.17 -19.11 8.22
N ALA A 435 -6.15 -18.40 7.74
CA ALA A 435 -5.10 -18.98 6.91
C ALA A 435 -3.77 -19.10 7.70
N ALA A 436 -3.70 -20.06 8.63
CA ALA A 436 -2.45 -20.54 9.26
C ALA A 436 -2.63 -21.82 10.10
#